data_AF-A0A672JW22-F1
#
_entry.id   AF-A0A672JW22-F1
#
_cell.length_a   1.000
_cell.length_b   1.000
_cell.length_c   1.000
_cell.angle_alpha   90.00
_cell.angle_beta   90.00
_cell.angle_gamma   90.00
#
_symmetry.space_group_name_H-M   'P 1'
#
loop_
_entity.id
_entity.type
_entity.pdbx_description
1 polymer ?
#
loop_
_entity_poly.entity_id
_entity_poly.type
_entity_poly.pdbx_seq_one_letter_code
_entity_poly.pdbx_strand_id
1 'polypeptide(L)'
;TIMESENIYIYKNTVEELNQTINSLQDNYTDLMTENDQLQKNFISLSQKNLETRVRDLTAVKNQLIVRDRQLITRVRDLTAEKKQLQRDFESLNKKGPVCLFMSSELKNWSDSRQYCRDHGADLIIINTEEKQVSLFSERVWIGLSDTEQEGIMKWVDNSTLKQGITEGQRNTRTTTDFRHRLR
;
A
#
# COMPACT_ATOMS: atom_id res chain seq x y z
N THR A 1 -18.25 107.54 13.20
CA THR A 1 -17.10 107.87 14.09
C THR A 1 -15.87 107.07 13.66
N ILE A 2 -14.65 107.57 13.87
CA ILE A 2 -13.39 106.87 13.50
C ILE A 2 -13.36 105.40 14.00
N MET A 3 -13.94 105.13 15.17
CA MET A 3 -14.06 103.77 15.73
C MET A 3 -14.91 102.80 14.86
N GLU A 4 -15.89 103.29 14.11
CA GLU A 4 -16.71 102.44 13.24
C GLU A 4 -15.92 101.99 12.00
N SER A 5 -15.08 102.87 11.45
CA SER A 5 -14.21 102.53 10.31
C SER A 5 -13.11 101.53 10.67
N GLU A 6 -12.53 101.61 11.86
CA GLU A 6 -11.53 100.64 12.34
C GLU A 6 -12.15 99.25 12.55
N ASN A 7 -13.35 99.18 13.13
CA ASN A 7 -14.07 97.92 13.28
C ASN A 7 -14.38 97.27 11.93
N ILE A 8 -14.84 98.05 10.94
CA ILE A 8 -15.10 97.53 9.58
C ILE A 8 -13.84 96.96 8.93
N TYR A 9 -12.69 97.62 9.12
CA TYR A 9 -11.41 97.15 8.58
C TYR A 9 -10.99 95.81 9.20
N ILE A 10 -11.11 95.67 10.53
CA ILE A 10 -10.81 94.43 11.25
C ILE A 10 -11.71 93.29 10.76
N TYR A 11 -13.03 93.51 10.69
CA TYR A 11 -13.97 92.49 10.21
C TYR A 11 -13.65 92.04 8.79
N LYS A 12 -13.28 92.96 7.90
CA LYS A 12 -12.92 92.63 6.52
C LYS A 12 -11.68 91.72 6.46
N ASN A 13 -10.64 92.04 7.22
CA ASN A 13 -9.41 91.23 7.27
C ASN A 13 -9.68 89.83 7.84
N THR A 14 -10.45 89.72 8.92
CA THR A 14 -10.81 88.42 9.51
C THR A 14 -11.63 87.57 8.54
N VAL A 15 -12.57 88.17 7.79
CA VAL A 15 -13.32 87.45 6.76
C VAL A 15 -12.40 86.91 5.66
N GLU A 16 -11.38 87.68 5.26
CA GLU A 16 -10.43 87.27 4.24
C GLU A 16 -9.53 86.10 4.70
N GLU A 17 -9.05 86.14 5.95
CA GLU A 17 -8.31 85.03 6.58
C GLU A 17 -9.17 83.76 6.74
N LEU A 18 -10.43 83.91 7.16
CA LEU A 18 -11.37 82.81 7.25
C LEU A 18 -11.62 82.19 5.87
N ASN A 19 -11.76 83.01 4.83
CA ASN A 19 -11.97 82.54 3.47
C ASN A 19 -10.76 81.77 2.93
N GLN A 20 -9.53 82.24 3.22
CA GLN A 20 -8.31 81.50 2.88
C GLN A 20 -8.25 80.13 3.57
N THR A 21 -8.63 80.10 4.85
CA THR A 21 -8.68 78.86 5.63
C THR A 21 -9.70 77.88 5.06
N ILE A 22 -10.89 78.35 4.69
CA ILE A 22 -11.94 77.54 4.06
C ILE A 22 -11.46 76.92 2.75
N ASN A 23 -10.82 77.72 1.88
CA ASN A 23 -10.30 77.23 0.62
C ASN A 23 -9.23 76.15 0.84
N SER A 24 -8.28 76.37 1.75
CA SER A 24 -7.26 75.38 2.07
C SER A 24 -7.84 74.09 2.64
N LEU A 25 -8.88 74.17 3.48
CA LEU A 25 -9.58 72.99 3.98
C LEU A 25 -10.32 72.23 2.87
N GLN A 26 -10.90 72.93 1.90
CA GLN A 26 -11.55 72.31 0.74
C GLN A 26 -10.56 71.60 -0.18
N ASP A 27 -9.38 72.20 -0.41
CA ASP A 27 -8.31 71.57 -1.20
C ASP A 27 -7.83 70.29 -0.50
N ASN A 28 -7.51 70.37 0.79
CA ASN A 28 -7.10 69.21 1.59
C ASN A 28 -8.17 68.11 1.61
N TYR A 29 -9.45 68.48 1.72
CA TYR A 29 -10.54 67.52 1.67
C TYR A 29 -10.61 66.81 0.30
N THR A 30 -10.41 67.55 -0.78
CA THR A 30 -10.43 67.01 -2.15
C THR A 30 -9.25 66.06 -2.40
N ASP A 31 -8.07 66.42 -1.90
CA ASP A 31 -6.87 65.57 -1.96
C ASP A 31 -7.08 64.27 -1.18
N LEU A 32 -7.60 64.36 0.05
CA LEU A 32 -7.89 63.19 0.89
C LEU A 32 -8.94 62.28 0.25
N MET A 33 -9.98 62.85 -0.36
CA MET A 33 -10.99 62.08 -1.11
C MET A 33 -10.35 61.32 -2.28
N THR A 34 -9.45 61.98 -3.01
CA THR A 34 -8.74 61.37 -4.15
C THR A 34 -7.82 60.24 -3.70
N GLU A 35 -7.09 60.42 -2.59
CA GLU A 35 -6.23 59.39 -2.01
C GLU A 35 -7.06 58.18 -1.54
N ASN A 36 -8.19 58.43 -0.87
CA ASN A 36 -9.09 57.37 -0.44
C ASN A 36 -9.64 56.57 -1.64
N ASP A 37 -10.04 57.23 -2.72
CA ASP A 37 -10.51 56.56 -3.93
C ASP A 37 -9.42 55.70 -4.59
N GLN A 38 -8.16 56.16 -4.57
CA GLN A 38 -7.03 55.38 -5.05
C GLN A 38 -6.77 54.15 -4.18
N LEU A 39 -6.79 54.31 -2.86
CA LEU A 39 -6.62 53.20 -1.91
C LEU A 39 -7.70 52.13 -2.09
N GLN A 40 -8.96 52.54 -2.28
CA GLN A 40 -10.06 51.61 -2.56
C GLN A 40 -9.82 50.81 -3.85
N LYS A 41 -9.42 51.48 -4.94
CA LYS A 41 -9.09 50.80 -6.21
C LYS A 41 -7.96 49.80 -6.05
N ASN A 42 -6.90 50.19 -5.34
CA ASN A 42 -5.75 49.33 -5.07
C ASN A 42 -6.15 48.10 -4.24
N PHE A 43 -6.97 48.28 -3.21
CA PHE A 43 -7.47 47.19 -2.38
C PHE A 43 -8.28 46.18 -3.19
N ILE A 44 -9.19 46.66 -4.05
CA ILE A 44 -10.01 45.80 -4.92
C ILE A 44 -9.11 45.02 -5.89
N SER A 45 -8.18 45.71 -6.56
CA SER A 45 -7.26 45.08 -7.52
C SER A 45 -6.37 44.00 -6.88
N LEU A 46 -5.81 44.28 -5.71
CA LEU A 46 -4.98 43.33 -4.97
C LEU A 46 -5.80 42.12 -4.50
N SER A 47 -7.00 42.36 -3.98
CA SER A 47 -7.91 41.30 -3.54
C SER A 47 -8.28 40.37 -4.71
N GLN A 48 -8.57 40.94 -5.88
CA GLN A 48 -8.87 40.19 -7.08
C GLN A 48 -7.66 39.36 -7.56
N LYS A 49 -6.48 39.99 -7.67
CA LYS A 49 -5.25 39.31 -8.11
C LYS A 49 -4.85 38.14 -7.20
N ASN A 50 -5.05 38.31 -5.88
CA ASN A 50 -4.82 37.25 -4.91
C ASN A 50 -5.78 36.07 -5.15
N LEU A 51 -7.07 36.35 -5.35
CA LEU A 51 -8.07 35.32 -5.63
C LEU A 51 -7.78 34.57 -6.94
N GLU A 52 -7.42 35.29 -8.00
CA GLU A 52 -7.06 34.70 -9.30
C GLU A 52 -5.87 33.74 -9.18
N THR A 53 -4.86 34.12 -8.40
CA THR A 53 -3.69 33.26 -8.14
C THR A 53 -4.08 31.99 -7.40
N ARG A 54 -4.86 32.11 -6.32
CA ARG A 54 -5.34 30.94 -5.56
C ARG A 54 -6.16 29.99 -6.43
N VAL A 55 -7.04 30.52 -7.29
CA VAL A 55 -7.84 29.70 -8.21
C VAL A 55 -6.96 28.98 -9.23
N ARG A 56 -5.93 29.65 -9.76
CA ARG A 56 -4.97 29.05 -10.69
C ARG A 56 -4.20 27.89 -10.05
N ASP A 57 -3.69 28.10 -8.84
CA ASP A 57 -2.93 27.09 -8.11
C ASP A 57 -3.80 25.87 -7.76
N LEU A 58 -5.03 26.12 -7.27
CA LEU A 58 -6.00 25.05 -7.00
C LEU A 58 -6.37 24.27 -8.27
N THR A 59 -6.50 24.95 -9.41
CA THR A 59 -6.77 24.31 -10.70
C THR A 59 -5.60 23.42 -11.13
N ALA A 60 -4.36 23.89 -10.94
CA ALA A 60 -3.16 23.10 -11.22
C ALA A 60 -3.10 21.84 -10.34
N VAL A 61 -3.31 21.98 -9.03
CA VAL A 61 -3.36 20.84 -8.08
C VAL A 61 -4.47 19.86 -8.46
N LYS A 62 -5.67 20.35 -8.79
CA LYS A 62 -6.79 19.52 -9.24
C LYS A 62 -6.43 18.70 -10.48
N ASN A 63 -5.81 19.32 -11.49
CA ASN A 63 -5.40 18.63 -12.72
C ASN A 63 -4.35 17.56 -12.45
N GLN A 64 -3.38 17.84 -11.55
CA GLN A 64 -2.40 16.84 -11.14
C GLN A 64 -3.06 15.64 -10.44
N LEU A 65 -4.03 15.87 -9.56
CA LEU A 65 -4.76 14.79 -8.89
C LEU A 65 -5.55 13.93 -9.89
N ILE A 66 -6.23 14.54 -10.86
CA ILE A 66 -6.95 13.81 -11.92
C ILE A 66 -6.03 12.87 -12.69
N VAL A 67 -4.81 13.31 -13.00
CA VAL A 67 -3.82 12.48 -13.70
C VAL A 67 -3.36 11.31 -12.83
N ARG A 68 -3.06 11.55 -11.55
CA ARG A 68 -2.66 10.48 -10.61
C ARG A 68 -3.78 9.46 -10.41
N ASP A 69 -5.03 9.90 -10.26
CA ASP A 69 -6.18 9.01 -10.13
C ASP A 69 -6.32 8.10 -11.36
N ARG A 70 -6.15 8.65 -12.57
CA ARG A 70 -6.17 7.85 -13.79
C ARG A 70 -5.05 6.80 -13.82
N GLN A 71 -3.85 7.16 -13.38
CA GLN A 71 -2.72 6.22 -13.30
C GLN A 71 -2.98 5.10 -12.29
N LEU A 72 -3.52 5.43 -11.11
CA LEU A 72 -3.88 4.46 -10.08
C LEU A 72 -4.98 3.52 -10.55
N ILE A 73 -6.02 4.03 -11.21
CA ILE A 73 -7.09 3.21 -11.80
C ILE A 73 -6.52 2.20 -12.79
N THR A 74 -5.57 2.61 -13.64
CA THR A 74 -4.91 1.69 -14.57
C THR A 74 -4.08 0.63 -13.84
N ARG A 75 -3.27 1.04 -12.85
CA ARG A 75 -2.47 0.10 -12.04
C ARG A 75 -3.33 -0.94 -11.34
N VAL A 76 -4.46 -0.54 -10.76
CA VAL A 76 -5.42 -1.44 -10.10
C VAL A 76 -6.01 -2.42 -11.09
N ARG A 77 -6.37 -1.96 -12.30
CA ARG A 77 -6.90 -2.83 -13.36
C ARG A 77 -5.88 -3.90 -13.77
N ASP A 78 -4.63 -3.50 -13.99
CA ASP A 78 -3.57 -4.41 -14.43
C ASP A 78 -3.26 -5.45 -13.35
N LEU A 79 -3.10 -5.02 -12.09
CA LEU A 79 -2.88 -5.94 -10.96
C LEU A 79 -4.08 -6.87 -10.73
N THR A 80 -5.31 -6.40 -10.98
CA THR A 80 -6.51 -7.25 -10.90
C THR A 80 -6.50 -8.32 -11.99
N ALA A 81 -6.04 -7.98 -13.20
CA ALA A 81 -5.91 -8.94 -14.30
C ALA A 81 -4.82 -9.98 -14.00
N GLU A 82 -3.67 -9.55 -13.49
CA GLU A 82 -2.57 -10.42 -13.08
C GLU A 82 -2.99 -11.38 -11.95
N LYS A 83 -3.64 -10.86 -10.91
CA LYS A 83 -4.20 -11.70 -9.83
C LYS A 83 -5.14 -12.78 -10.37
N LYS A 84 -6.05 -12.41 -11.29
CA LYS A 84 -6.98 -13.37 -11.91
C LYS A 84 -6.26 -14.44 -12.73
N GLN A 85 -5.18 -14.06 -13.42
CA GLN A 85 -4.36 -15.01 -14.18
C GLN A 85 -3.66 -16.00 -13.24
N LEU A 86 -2.96 -15.50 -12.23
CA LEU A 86 -2.29 -16.33 -11.22
C LEU A 86 -3.26 -17.28 -10.52
N GLN A 87 -4.48 -16.82 -10.25
CA GLN A 87 -5.51 -17.64 -9.62
C GLN A 87 -5.96 -18.79 -10.53
N ARG A 88 -6.14 -18.54 -11.84
CA ARG A 88 -6.41 -19.60 -12.83
C ARG A 88 -5.24 -20.58 -12.95
N ASP A 89 -4.02 -20.09 -12.93
CA ASP A 89 -2.83 -20.94 -13.04
C ASP A 89 -2.68 -21.84 -11.82
N PHE A 90 -2.94 -21.31 -10.61
CA PHE A 90 -2.98 -22.08 -9.39
C PHE A 90 -4.08 -23.16 -9.42
N GLU A 91 -5.29 -22.81 -9.85
CA GLU A 91 -6.40 -23.77 -10.02
C GLU A 91 -6.05 -24.86 -11.04
N SER A 92 -5.40 -24.49 -12.15
CA SER A 92 -4.93 -25.42 -13.18
C SER A 92 -3.86 -26.39 -12.66
N LEU A 93 -2.89 -25.89 -11.88
CA LEU A 93 -1.87 -26.71 -11.22
C LEU A 93 -2.52 -27.69 -10.23
N ASN A 94 -3.51 -27.24 -9.46
CA ASN A 94 -4.21 -28.09 -8.51
C ASN A 94 -5.08 -29.16 -9.22
N LYS A 95 -5.62 -28.85 -10.41
CA LYS A 95 -6.42 -29.77 -11.22
C LYS A 95 -5.57 -30.82 -11.98
N LYS A 96 -4.28 -30.56 -12.21
CA LYS A 96 -3.35 -31.52 -12.85
C LYS A 96 -2.95 -32.72 -11.96
N GLY A 97 -3.57 -32.87 -10.79
CA GLY A 97 -3.32 -33.97 -9.87
C GLY A 97 -2.13 -33.70 -8.94
N PRO A 98 -1.99 -34.47 -7.85
CA PRO A 98 -0.92 -34.23 -6.89
C PRO A 98 0.43 -34.47 -7.56
N VAL A 99 1.43 -33.70 -7.12
CA VAL A 99 2.88 -34.02 -7.12
C VAL A 99 3.20 -35.31 -7.89
N CYS A 100 3.83 -35.22 -9.07
CA CYS A 100 4.27 -36.37 -9.84
C CYS A 100 5.04 -37.35 -8.93
N LEU A 101 4.41 -38.48 -8.59
CA LEU A 101 5.04 -39.52 -7.79
C LEU A 101 5.80 -40.45 -8.73
N PHE A 102 7.10 -40.56 -8.50
CA PHE A 102 7.96 -41.51 -9.17
C PHE A 102 8.40 -42.57 -8.16
N MET A 103 8.18 -43.84 -8.49
CA MET A 103 8.64 -44.97 -7.72
C MET A 103 9.87 -45.56 -8.41
N SER A 104 11.03 -45.49 -7.76
CA SER A 104 12.25 -46.09 -8.28
C SER A 104 12.21 -47.61 -8.10
N SER A 105 12.69 -48.35 -9.10
CA SER A 105 12.92 -49.79 -9.02
C SER A 105 14.28 -50.16 -8.40
N GLU A 106 15.12 -49.16 -8.07
CA GLU A 106 16.44 -49.38 -7.49
C GLU A 106 16.38 -49.59 -5.98
N LEU A 107 16.96 -50.70 -5.51
CA LEU A 107 17.13 -50.95 -4.08
C LEU A 107 18.27 -50.10 -3.53
N LYS A 108 17.94 -49.16 -2.65
CA LYS A 108 18.88 -48.27 -1.95
C LYS A 108 18.51 -48.19 -0.47
N ASN A 109 19.41 -47.70 0.38
CA ASN A 109 19.05 -47.31 1.75
C ASN A 109 18.34 -45.94 1.75
N TRP A 110 17.76 -45.54 2.88
CA TRP A 110 16.99 -44.29 2.97
C TRP A 110 17.76 -43.05 2.51
N SER A 111 19.03 -42.92 2.91
CA SER A 111 19.86 -41.76 2.56
C SER A 111 20.14 -41.71 1.06
N ASP A 112 20.51 -42.84 0.48
CA ASP A 112 20.79 -42.96 -0.95
C ASP A 112 19.52 -42.81 -1.81
N SER A 113 18.37 -43.29 -1.32
CA SER A 113 17.07 -43.05 -1.96
C SER A 113 16.69 -41.57 -1.96
N ARG A 114 16.94 -40.86 -0.84
CA ARG A 114 16.71 -39.41 -0.78
C ARG A 114 17.61 -38.65 -1.72
N GLN A 115 18.90 -39.01 -1.77
CA GLN A 115 19.85 -38.39 -2.68
C GLN A 115 19.46 -38.62 -4.13
N TYR A 116 19.04 -39.85 -4.48
CA TYR A 116 18.54 -40.16 -5.81
C TYR A 116 17.36 -39.26 -6.21
N CYS A 117 16.36 -39.06 -5.33
CA CYS A 117 15.25 -38.15 -5.61
C CYS A 117 15.74 -36.72 -5.86
N ARG A 118 16.69 -36.24 -5.06
CA ARG A 118 17.26 -34.88 -5.17
C ARG A 118 18.05 -34.67 -6.45
N ASP A 119 18.82 -35.67 -6.86
CA ASP A 119 19.56 -35.67 -8.13
C ASP A 119 18.59 -35.56 -9.35
N HIS A 120 17.32 -35.94 -9.16
CA HIS A 120 16.25 -35.85 -10.17
C HIS A 120 15.25 -34.71 -9.91
N GLY A 121 15.61 -33.72 -9.07
CA GLY A 121 14.77 -32.53 -8.82
C GLY A 121 13.53 -32.79 -7.95
N ALA A 122 13.53 -33.87 -7.18
CA ALA A 122 12.46 -34.25 -6.24
C ALA A 122 13.00 -34.48 -4.82
N ASP A 123 12.14 -34.89 -3.89
CA ASP A 123 12.54 -35.42 -2.57
C ASP A 123 11.59 -36.59 -2.23
N LEU A 124 11.91 -37.36 -1.19
CA LEU A 124 11.07 -38.49 -0.77
C LEU A 124 9.68 -37.99 -0.34
N ILE A 125 8.64 -38.78 -0.65
CA ILE A 125 7.25 -38.37 -0.44
C ILE A 125 6.93 -38.13 1.04
N ILE A 126 6.27 -37.00 1.32
CA ILE A 126 5.62 -36.72 2.60
C ILE A 126 4.15 -37.14 2.50
N ILE A 127 3.72 -37.99 3.43
CA ILE A 127 2.35 -38.48 3.50
C ILE A 127 1.62 -37.68 4.56
N ASN A 128 0.83 -36.70 4.12
CA ASN A 128 0.09 -35.77 4.99
C ASN A 128 -1.45 -35.92 4.90
N THR A 129 -1.95 -36.78 4.02
CA THR A 129 -3.39 -37.04 3.84
C THR A 129 -3.68 -38.54 3.66
N GLU A 130 -4.85 -38.99 4.11
CA GLU A 130 -5.28 -40.41 4.08
C GLU A 130 -5.35 -40.97 2.64
N GLU A 131 -5.64 -40.13 1.64
CA GLU A 131 -5.73 -40.54 0.23
C GLU A 131 -4.40 -41.05 -0.35
N LYS A 132 -3.26 -40.54 0.12
CA LYS A 132 -1.92 -40.99 -0.34
C LYS A 132 -1.47 -42.29 0.30
N GLN A 133 -2.13 -42.72 1.37
CA GLN A 133 -1.75 -43.90 2.12
C GLN A 133 -2.07 -45.18 1.35
N VAL A 134 -3.25 -45.26 0.72
CA VAL A 134 -3.87 -46.52 0.26
C VAL A 134 -3.12 -47.22 -0.89
N SER A 135 -2.37 -46.51 -1.73
CA SER A 135 -1.66 -47.09 -2.89
C SER A 135 -0.21 -47.53 -2.61
N LEU A 136 0.43 -47.03 -1.55
CA LEU A 136 1.85 -47.29 -1.27
C LEU A 136 2.08 -48.53 -0.38
N PHE A 137 1.01 -49.09 0.22
CA PHE A 137 1.12 -50.20 1.17
C PHE A 137 1.41 -51.57 0.54
N SER A 138 1.33 -51.68 -0.78
CA SER A 138 1.56 -52.96 -1.48
C SER A 138 3.04 -53.24 -1.72
N GLU A 139 3.92 -52.25 -1.61
CA GLU A 139 5.35 -52.36 -1.91
C GLU A 139 6.22 -51.77 -0.80
N ARG A 140 7.38 -52.39 -0.49
CA ARG A 140 8.32 -51.86 0.50
C ARG A 140 9.13 -50.71 -0.11
N VAL A 141 8.61 -49.48 0.03
CA VAL A 141 9.25 -48.27 -0.50
C VAL A 141 9.76 -47.36 0.63
N TRP A 142 10.88 -46.68 0.39
CA TRP A 142 11.32 -45.59 1.27
C TRP A 142 10.44 -44.36 1.09
N ILE A 143 10.03 -43.77 2.21
CA ILE A 143 9.26 -42.52 2.27
C ILE A 143 10.06 -41.44 2.99
N GLY A 144 9.59 -40.19 2.95
CA GLY A 144 10.30 -39.05 3.52
C GLY A 144 10.35 -39.00 5.04
N LEU A 145 10.05 -40.08 5.77
CA LEU A 145 10.05 -40.14 7.23
C LEU A 145 11.32 -40.85 7.73
N SER A 146 12.05 -40.23 8.66
CA SER A 146 13.23 -40.82 9.31
C SER A 146 13.48 -40.24 10.70
N ASP A 147 14.25 -40.94 11.51
CA ASP A 147 14.79 -40.47 12.80
C ASP A 147 16.33 -40.39 12.79
N THR A 148 16.93 -40.31 11.60
CA THR A 148 18.38 -40.27 11.39
C THR A 148 19.09 -39.10 12.08
N GLU A 149 18.39 -37.98 12.33
CA GLU A 149 18.92 -36.83 13.06
C GLU A 149 18.94 -37.05 14.58
N GLN A 150 17.90 -37.69 15.12
CA GLN A 150 17.75 -37.96 16.54
C GLN A 150 16.90 -39.21 16.74
N GLU A 151 17.56 -40.28 17.19
CA GLU A 151 16.94 -41.58 17.44
C GLU A 151 15.66 -41.44 18.28
N GLY A 152 14.55 -42.00 17.79
CA GLY A 152 13.25 -41.94 18.46
C GLY A 152 12.43 -40.68 18.18
N ILE A 153 12.94 -39.71 17.41
CA ILE A 153 12.16 -38.54 16.94
C ILE A 153 11.99 -38.62 15.43
N MET A 154 10.81 -39.09 15.00
CA MET A 154 10.44 -39.16 13.58
C MET A 154 10.21 -37.77 12.98
N LYS A 155 10.97 -37.44 11.94
CA LYS A 155 10.86 -36.21 11.15
C LYS A 155 10.68 -36.50 9.67
N TRP A 156 9.93 -35.63 9.01
CA TRP A 156 9.79 -35.61 7.56
C TRP A 156 10.97 -34.89 6.90
N VAL A 157 11.20 -35.14 5.61
CA VAL A 157 12.26 -34.48 4.81
C VAL A 157 12.11 -32.94 4.73
N ASP A 158 10.95 -32.37 5.07
CA ASP A 158 10.70 -30.93 5.21
C ASP A 158 10.95 -30.40 6.64
N ASN A 159 11.51 -31.22 7.52
CA ASN A 159 11.79 -30.94 8.93
C ASN A 159 10.53 -30.80 9.82
N SER A 160 9.34 -31.18 9.33
CA SER A 160 8.14 -31.28 10.17
C SER A 160 8.14 -32.57 11.00
N THR A 161 7.66 -32.53 12.24
CA THR A 161 7.54 -33.71 13.12
C THR A 161 6.29 -34.51 12.82
N LEU A 162 6.34 -35.83 13.00
CA LEU A 162 5.15 -36.68 12.89
C LEU A 162 4.07 -36.26 13.93
N LYS A 163 2.88 -35.87 13.46
CA LYS A 163 1.78 -35.45 14.35
C LYS A 163 1.21 -36.65 15.13
N GLN A 164 1.01 -36.47 16.43
CA GLN A 164 0.62 -37.51 17.39
C GLN A 164 -0.74 -38.18 17.14
N GLY A 165 -1.61 -37.61 16.28
CA GLY A 165 -2.96 -38.11 15.99
C GLY A 165 -3.06 -39.31 15.02
N ILE A 166 -1.96 -39.73 14.40
CA ILE A 166 -1.95 -40.94 13.53
C ILE A 166 -1.83 -42.22 14.40
N THR A 167 -1.56 -42.09 15.70
CA THR A 167 -1.19 -43.20 16.59
C THR A 167 -2.33 -44.07 17.12
N GLU A 168 -3.61 -43.70 16.95
CA GLU A 168 -4.74 -44.53 17.43
C GLU A 168 -5.36 -45.41 16.35
N GLY A 169 -5.44 -44.94 15.10
CA GLY A 169 -5.85 -45.77 13.97
C GLY A 169 -4.77 -46.76 13.51
N GLN A 170 -3.50 -46.48 13.81
CA GLN A 170 -2.36 -47.32 13.44
C GLN A 170 -1.88 -48.28 14.55
N ARG A 171 -2.52 -48.28 15.72
CA ARG A 171 -2.24 -49.27 16.78
C ARG A 171 -2.96 -50.60 16.57
N ASN A 172 -4.03 -50.63 15.77
CA ASN A 172 -4.90 -51.80 15.64
C ASN A 172 -4.75 -52.57 14.32
N THR A 173 -3.76 -52.23 13.50
CA THR A 173 -3.30 -53.08 12.40
C THR A 173 -1.82 -53.36 12.63
N ARG A 174 -1.37 -54.58 12.33
CA ARG A 174 -0.01 -55.09 12.57
C ARG A 174 1.08 -54.40 11.73
N THR A 175 1.07 -53.07 11.60
CA THR A 175 1.89 -52.31 10.65
C THR A 175 2.52 -51.02 11.20
N THR A 176 2.40 -50.72 12.50
CA THR A 176 3.39 -49.88 13.21
C THR A 176 4.53 -50.70 13.82
N THR A 177 4.73 -51.93 13.35
CA THR A 177 6.02 -52.61 13.48
C THR A 177 7.06 -51.84 12.69
N ASP A 178 7.75 -50.97 13.41
CA ASP A 178 9.20 -51.00 13.42
C ASP A 178 9.86 -50.78 12.04
N PHE A 179 9.92 -49.51 11.62
CA PHE A 179 10.86 -49.10 10.57
C PHE A 179 12.34 -49.34 10.98
N ARG A 180 12.65 -49.78 12.22
CA ARG A 180 14.01 -50.14 12.63
C ARG A 180 14.45 -51.53 12.18
N HIS A 181 13.55 -52.45 11.82
CA HIS A 181 13.96 -53.82 11.50
C HIS A 181 13.16 -54.46 10.35
N ARG A 182 13.65 -54.32 9.10
CA ARG A 182 13.60 -55.41 8.10
C ARG A 182 14.39 -55.10 6.82
N LEU A 183 15.70 -55.32 6.87
CA LEU A 183 16.48 -55.87 5.75
C LEU A 183 17.53 -56.87 6.29
N ARG A 184 17.04 -58.04 6.71
CA ARG A 184 17.50 -59.35 6.23
C ARG A 184 16.26 -60.17 5.90
#